data_AF-A0A5C6ZVJ3-F1
#
_entry.id   AF-A0A5C6ZVJ3-F1
#
_cell.length_a   1.000
_cell.length_b   1.000
_cell.length_c   1.000
_cell.angle_alpha   90.00
_cell.angle_beta   90.00
_cell.angle_gamma   90.00
#
_symmetry.space_group_name_H-M   'P 1'
#
loop_
_entity.id
_entity.type
_entity.pdbx_description
1 polymer ?
#
loop_
_entity_poly.entity_id
_entity_poly.type
_entity_poly.pdbx_seq_one_letter_code
_entity_poly.pdbx_strand_id
1 'polypeptide(L)'
;MENNYETITKIDSSTLWKNIMFQPKETFKYIFEHISKESVFIFFVLAGIAKAVDRLLDKELVNNPFDVGQLAIRIILGGALGWISYYIIAWFLEFAGGLLKGKATLSQYKRVLAWSLVPVIISLFILIPQYFIYGAGSNNAVWETGFSMSSTGLVIFTVLTSILDLWALVILVIGVAFIQNFSIGRAILNIVLPILVIGGALLGFIALIALLNGKGI
;
A
#
# COMPACT_ATOMS: atom_id res chain seq x y z
N MET A 1 -27.27 -14.59 19.24
CA MET A 1 -26.48 -13.34 19.27
C MET A 1 -25.27 -13.47 20.21
N GLU A 2 -24.73 -14.68 20.37
CA GLU A 2 -23.82 -15.03 21.49
C GLU A 2 -22.35 -15.19 21.04
N ASN A 3 -22.08 -15.34 19.73
CA ASN A 3 -20.73 -15.61 19.21
C ASN A 3 -19.81 -14.38 19.06
N ASN A 4 -20.33 -13.15 19.04
CA ASN A 4 -19.49 -11.97 18.80
C ASN A 4 -18.72 -11.51 20.05
N TYR A 5 -19.18 -11.86 21.25
CA TYR A 5 -18.56 -11.40 22.50
C TYR A 5 -17.30 -12.19 22.85
N GLU A 6 -17.25 -13.49 22.54
CA GLU A 6 -16.08 -14.33 22.80
C GLU A 6 -14.89 -14.04 21.85
N THR A 7 -15.15 -13.50 20.66
CA THR A 7 -14.06 -13.14 19.73
C THR A 7 -13.40 -11.82 20.14
N ILE A 8 -14.18 -10.87 20.66
CA ILE A 8 -13.71 -9.54 21.09
C ILE A 8 -12.84 -9.63 22.35
N THR A 9 -13.08 -10.61 23.24
CA THR A 9 -12.27 -10.82 24.44
C THR A 9 -10.87 -11.39 24.18
N LYS A 10 -10.55 -11.80 22.94
CA LYS A 10 -9.24 -12.40 22.60
C LYS A 10 -8.30 -11.47 21.82
N ILE A 11 -8.76 -10.29 21.40
CA ILE A 11 -7.90 -9.29 20.73
C ILE A 11 -7.25 -8.41 21.80
N ASP A 12 -6.02 -8.75 22.15
CA ASP A 12 -5.15 -7.87 22.95
C ASP A 12 -4.35 -6.95 22.02
N SER A 13 -4.04 -5.75 22.52
CA SER A 13 -3.19 -4.73 21.89
C SER A 13 -1.86 -5.27 21.36
N SER A 14 -1.25 -6.26 22.03
CA SER A 14 0.00 -6.90 21.60
C SER A 14 -0.15 -7.76 20.35
N THR A 15 -1.37 -8.18 20.01
CA THR A 15 -1.68 -9.13 18.92
C THR A 15 -2.24 -8.47 17.67
N LEU A 16 -2.43 -7.14 17.66
CA LEU A 16 -3.08 -6.40 16.57
C LEU A 16 -2.40 -6.62 15.21
N TRP A 17 -1.07 -6.63 15.17
CA TRP A 17 -0.28 -6.86 13.96
C TRP A 17 -0.53 -8.24 13.33
N LYS A 18 -0.83 -9.24 14.15
CA LYS A 18 -1.23 -10.56 13.68
C LYS A 18 -2.70 -10.58 13.30
N ASN A 19 -3.56 -10.01 14.15
CA ASN A 19 -5.00 -10.09 13.93
C ASN A 19 -5.45 -9.30 12.71
N ILE A 20 -4.81 -8.18 12.37
CA ILE A 20 -5.13 -7.45 11.14
C ILE A 20 -4.88 -8.31 9.89
N MET A 21 -3.93 -9.24 9.94
CA MET A 21 -3.62 -10.14 8.84
C MET A 21 -4.65 -11.24 8.65
N PHE A 22 -5.36 -11.68 9.70
CA PHE A 22 -6.25 -12.85 9.63
C PHE A 22 -7.72 -12.54 9.92
N GLN A 23 -7.97 -11.45 10.64
CA GLN A 23 -9.27 -10.98 11.13
C GLN A 23 -9.38 -9.45 10.97
N PRO A 24 -9.20 -8.90 9.76
CA PRO A 24 -9.08 -7.46 9.55
C PRO A 24 -10.31 -6.66 10.03
N LYS A 25 -11.52 -7.18 9.78
CA LYS A 25 -12.76 -6.51 10.19
C LYS A 25 -12.88 -6.36 11.72
N GLU A 26 -12.67 -7.45 12.45
CA GLU A 26 -12.72 -7.44 13.92
C GLU A 26 -11.58 -6.62 14.51
N THR A 27 -10.41 -6.64 13.86
CA THR A 27 -9.27 -5.83 14.28
C THR A 27 -9.56 -4.34 14.11
N PHE A 28 -10.14 -3.92 12.97
CA PHE A 28 -10.58 -2.53 12.79
C PHE A 28 -11.63 -2.13 13.82
N LYS A 29 -12.62 -2.98 14.06
CA LYS A 29 -13.64 -2.72 15.08
C LYS A 29 -12.99 -2.46 16.44
N TYR A 30 -12.09 -3.34 16.88
CA TYR A 30 -11.36 -3.17 18.13
C TYR A 30 -10.56 -1.87 18.17
N ILE A 31 -9.79 -1.57 17.13
CA ILE A 31 -8.96 -0.36 17.00
C ILE A 31 -9.82 0.92 17.11
N PHE A 32 -10.97 0.97 16.46
CA PHE A 32 -11.85 2.14 16.49
C PHE A 32 -12.61 2.28 17.81
N GLU A 33 -12.90 1.19 18.52
CA GLU A 33 -13.59 1.21 19.81
C GLU A 33 -12.66 1.50 21.00
N HIS A 34 -11.41 1.00 20.96
CA HIS A 34 -10.54 0.97 22.14
C HIS A 34 -9.29 1.84 22.01
N ILE A 35 -8.88 2.21 20.80
CA ILE A 35 -7.62 2.92 20.59
C ILE A 35 -7.88 4.32 20.06
N SER A 36 -7.78 5.32 20.95
CA SER A 36 -8.09 6.71 20.61
C SER A 36 -6.94 7.43 19.90
N LYS A 37 -5.69 7.10 20.22
CA LYS A 37 -4.47 7.77 19.72
C LYS A 37 -3.48 6.77 19.15
N GLU A 38 -3.55 6.54 17.85
CA GLU A 38 -2.53 5.79 17.12
C GLU A 38 -1.65 6.71 16.29
N SER A 39 -0.35 6.49 16.42
CA SER A 39 0.63 7.11 15.54
C SER A 39 0.55 6.44 14.17
N VAL A 40 -0.28 6.96 13.28
CA VAL A 40 -0.35 6.53 11.86
C VAL A 40 0.93 6.88 11.08
N PHE A 41 1.71 7.82 11.61
CA PHE A 41 2.92 8.34 10.96
C PHE A 41 3.96 7.25 10.74
N ILE A 42 4.24 6.42 11.75
CA ILE A 42 5.28 5.39 11.65
C ILE A 42 4.94 4.33 10.58
N PHE A 43 3.66 3.97 10.45
CA PHE A 43 3.21 3.03 9.41
C PHE A 43 3.48 3.58 8.02
N PHE A 44 3.19 4.87 7.80
CA PHE A 44 3.40 5.50 6.49
C PHE A 44 4.87 5.67 6.15
N VAL A 45 5.73 5.96 7.15
CA VAL A 45 7.18 5.99 6.98
C VAL A 45 7.69 4.59 6.59
N LEU A 46 7.34 3.56 7.36
CA LEU A 46 7.81 2.19 7.10
C LEU A 46 7.30 1.65 5.76
N ALA A 47 6.04 1.88 5.42
CA ALA A 47 5.49 1.49 4.13
C ALA A 47 6.15 2.26 2.96
N GLY A 48 6.46 3.54 3.17
CA GLY A 48 7.22 4.34 2.20
C GLY A 48 8.63 3.79 1.96
N ILE A 49 9.30 3.35 3.03
CA ILE A 49 10.59 2.65 2.94
C ILE A 49 10.42 1.34 2.14
N ALA A 50 9.44 0.50 2.50
CA ALA A 50 9.16 -0.75 1.79
C ALA A 50 8.99 -0.51 0.29
N LYS A 51 8.15 0.46 -0.09
CA LYS A 51 7.94 0.83 -1.49
C LYS A 51 9.14 1.49 -2.16
N ALA A 52 10.06 2.09 -1.43
CA ALA A 52 11.30 2.61 -2.02
C ALA A 52 12.33 1.51 -2.28
N VAL A 53 12.42 0.51 -1.40
CA VAL A 53 13.28 -0.66 -1.58
C VAL A 53 12.73 -1.56 -2.69
N ASP A 54 11.43 -1.81 -2.71
CA ASP A 54 10.74 -2.57 -3.77
C ASP A 54 11.03 -1.99 -5.16
N ARG A 55 10.85 -0.67 -5.33
CA ARG A 55 11.20 0.05 -6.57
C ARG A 55 12.70 0.04 -6.90
N LEU A 56 13.58 -0.16 -5.93
CA LEU A 56 15.02 -0.31 -6.20
C LEU A 56 15.29 -1.69 -6.82
N LEU A 57 14.54 -2.72 -6.42
CA LEU A 57 14.63 -4.07 -6.98
C LEU A 57 14.02 -4.15 -8.39
N ASP A 58 13.08 -3.27 -8.75
CA ASP A 58 12.46 -3.20 -10.08
C ASP A 58 13.23 -2.37 -11.12
N LYS A 59 14.20 -1.54 -10.69
CA LYS A 59 14.86 -0.58 -11.61
C LYS A 59 16.23 -1.08 -12.07
N GLU A 60 16.38 -1.25 -13.38
CA GLU A 60 17.66 -1.51 -14.08
C GLU A 60 18.69 -0.39 -13.97
N LEU A 61 18.30 0.83 -13.61
CA LEU A 61 19.12 2.06 -13.73
C LEU A 61 20.27 2.17 -12.70
N VAL A 62 20.69 1.07 -12.09
CA VAL A 62 21.69 1.07 -11.03
C VAL A 62 23.03 0.60 -11.59
N ASN A 63 23.98 1.53 -11.71
CA ASN A 63 25.35 1.25 -12.18
C ASN A 63 26.08 0.19 -11.34
N ASN A 64 25.78 0.10 -10.04
CA ASN A 64 26.30 -0.90 -9.13
C ASN A 64 25.15 -1.54 -8.32
N PRO A 65 24.75 -2.79 -8.64
CA PRO A 65 23.61 -3.46 -8.01
C PRO A 65 23.67 -3.55 -6.48
N PHE A 66 24.87 -3.50 -5.88
CA PHE A 66 25.09 -3.62 -4.44
C PHE A 66 25.50 -2.30 -3.76
N ASP A 67 25.15 -1.16 -4.36
CA ASP A 67 25.46 0.16 -3.81
C ASP A 67 24.65 0.47 -2.53
N VAL A 68 25.27 0.25 -1.37
CA VAL A 68 24.68 0.54 -0.05
C VAL A 68 24.29 2.02 0.11
N GLY A 69 25.00 2.93 -0.56
CA GLY A 69 24.67 4.36 -0.55
C GLY A 69 23.32 4.62 -1.22
N GLN A 70 23.04 3.95 -2.33
CA GLN A 70 21.74 4.02 -2.98
C GLN A 70 20.62 3.43 -2.11
N LEU A 71 20.85 2.28 -1.47
CA LEU A 71 19.88 1.72 -0.53
C LEU A 71 19.57 2.72 0.60
N ALA A 72 20.60 3.33 1.20
CA ALA A 72 20.42 4.32 2.27
C ALA A 72 19.61 5.55 1.80
N ILE A 73 19.91 6.08 0.62
CA ILE A 73 19.15 7.19 0.02
C ILE A 73 17.69 6.78 -0.22
N ARG A 74 17.43 5.57 -0.71
CA ARG A 74 16.07 5.06 -0.94
C ARG A 74 15.29 4.92 0.37
N ILE A 75 15.92 4.45 1.45
CA ILE A 75 15.31 4.38 2.79
C ILE A 75 14.94 5.78 3.28
N ILE A 76 15.87 6.74 3.20
CA ILE A 76 15.64 8.11 3.67
C ILE A 76 14.52 8.78 2.86
N LEU A 77 14.61 8.77 1.53
CA LEU A 77 13.61 9.36 0.66
C LEU A 77 12.27 8.63 0.74
N GLY A 78 12.29 7.29 0.85
CA GLY A 78 11.10 6.47 1.02
C GLY A 78 10.34 6.80 2.30
N GLY A 79 11.05 6.90 3.42
CA GLY A 79 10.47 7.30 4.69
C GLY A 79 9.94 8.73 4.67
N ALA A 80 10.72 9.67 4.13
CA ALA A 80 10.35 11.09 4.06
C ALA A 80 9.15 11.35 3.12
N LEU A 81 9.07 10.66 1.98
CA LEU A 81 7.97 10.83 1.03
C LEU A 81 6.76 9.95 1.35
N GLY A 82 6.96 8.85 2.09
CA GLY A 82 5.91 7.90 2.44
C GLY A 82 4.77 8.55 3.20
N TRP A 83 5.07 9.24 4.30
CA TRP A 83 4.04 9.89 5.10
C TRP A 83 3.27 10.96 4.33
N ILE A 84 3.93 11.77 3.50
CA ILE A 84 3.25 12.77 2.65
C ILE A 84 2.31 12.05 1.67
N SER A 85 2.81 11.03 0.99
CA SER A 85 2.06 10.28 -0.03
C SER A 85 0.80 9.63 0.55
N TYR A 86 0.91 8.97 1.71
CA TYR A 86 -0.24 8.29 2.32
C TYR A 86 -1.27 9.25 2.91
N TYR A 87 -0.88 10.44 3.35
CA TYR A 87 -1.83 11.49 3.73
C TYR A 87 -2.62 11.99 2.51
N ILE A 88 -1.95 12.18 1.37
CA ILE A 88 -2.60 12.57 0.12
C ILE A 88 -3.56 11.45 -0.35
N ILE A 89 -3.14 10.19 -0.30
CA ILE A 89 -4.00 9.04 -0.62
C ILE A 89 -5.23 9.03 0.29
N ALA A 90 -5.07 9.21 1.61
CA ALA A 90 -6.19 9.26 2.55
C ALA A 90 -7.22 10.35 2.19
N TRP A 91 -6.74 11.52 1.79
CA TRP A 91 -7.58 12.63 1.37
C TRP A 91 -8.35 12.32 0.08
N PHE A 92 -7.68 11.72 -0.90
CA PHE A 92 -8.35 11.29 -2.13
C PHE A 92 -9.42 10.22 -1.88
N LEU A 93 -9.16 9.26 -0.98
CA LEU A 93 -10.13 8.26 -0.59
C LEU A 93 -11.34 8.86 0.14
N GLU A 94 -11.12 9.86 0.99
CA GLU A 94 -12.23 10.61 1.62
C GLU A 94 -13.06 11.35 0.58
N PHE A 95 -12.40 12.07 -0.34
CA PHE A 95 -13.06 12.78 -1.42
C PHE A 95 -13.91 11.84 -2.30
N ALA A 96 -13.33 10.72 -2.74
CA ALA A 96 -14.04 9.69 -3.49
C ALA A 96 -15.20 9.07 -2.69
N GLY A 97 -14.99 8.85 -1.39
CA GLY A 97 -16.04 8.42 -0.47
C GLY A 97 -17.20 9.40 -0.45
N GLY A 98 -16.93 10.71 -0.39
CA GLY A 98 -17.92 11.78 -0.45
C GLY A 98 -18.75 11.74 -1.74
N LEU A 99 -18.12 11.53 -2.90
CA LEU A 99 -18.81 11.35 -4.18
C LEU A 99 -19.77 10.14 -4.16
N LEU A 100 -19.41 9.11 -3.42
CA LEU A 100 -20.22 7.91 -3.21
C LEU A 100 -21.18 8.03 -2.02
N LYS A 101 -21.44 9.25 -1.51
CA LYS A 101 -22.31 9.53 -0.34
C LYS A 101 -21.83 8.87 0.96
N GLY A 102 -20.54 8.63 1.08
CA GLY A 102 -19.86 8.17 2.29
C GLY A 102 -19.81 9.27 3.36
N LYS A 103 -19.54 8.86 4.61
CA LYS A 103 -19.48 9.75 5.80
C LYS A 103 -18.21 9.57 6.62
N ALA A 104 -17.30 8.66 6.23
CA ALA A 104 -16.05 8.48 6.95
C ALA A 104 -15.15 9.71 6.80
N THR A 105 -14.52 10.08 7.90
CA THR A 105 -13.62 11.23 8.01
C THR A 105 -12.20 10.89 7.56
N LEU A 106 -11.41 11.91 7.20
CA LEU A 106 -9.98 11.77 6.91
C LEU A 106 -9.21 11.01 7.98
N SER A 107 -9.55 11.23 9.25
CA SER A 107 -8.90 10.56 10.38
C SER A 107 -9.13 9.04 10.36
N GLN A 108 -10.37 8.62 10.04
CA GLN A 108 -10.72 7.21 9.90
C GLN A 108 -9.99 6.58 8.70
N TYR A 109 -9.89 7.29 7.58
CA TYR A 109 -9.13 6.82 6.41
C TYR A 109 -7.65 6.65 6.69
N LYS A 110 -7.01 7.62 7.35
CA LYS A 110 -5.60 7.50 7.74
C LYS A 110 -5.35 6.29 8.62
N ARG A 111 -6.25 6.03 9.58
CA ARG A 111 -6.14 4.86 10.46
C ARG A 111 -6.33 3.55 9.70
N VAL A 112 -7.34 3.47 8.84
CA VAL A 112 -7.54 2.31 7.96
C VAL A 112 -6.33 2.05 7.08
N LEU A 113 -5.81 3.09 6.41
CA LEU A 113 -4.63 2.98 5.57
C LEU A 113 -3.42 2.49 6.36
N ALA A 114 -3.14 3.09 7.52
CA ALA A 114 -1.98 2.72 8.34
C ALA A 114 -1.97 1.22 8.65
N TRP A 115 -3.08 0.69 9.18
CA TRP A 115 -3.18 -0.74 9.51
C TRP A 115 -3.27 -1.65 8.29
N SER A 116 -3.82 -1.17 7.18
CA SER A 116 -3.81 -1.95 5.92
C SER A 116 -2.39 -2.11 5.35
N LEU A 117 -1.43 -1.28 5.75
CA LEU A 117 -0.04 -1.36 5.31
C LEU A 117 0.80 -2.36 6.11
N VAL A 118 0.24 -3.02 7.12
CA VAL A 118 0.97 -4.03 7.91
C VAL A 118 1.63 -5.12 7.05
N PRO A 119 0.96 -5.74 6.05
CA PRO A 119 1.60 -6.72 5.17
C PRO A 119 2.77 -6.11 4.38
N VAL A 120 2.62 -4.87 3.90
CA VAL A 120 3.67 -4.13 3.17
C VAL A 120 4.87 -3.88 4.08
N ILE A 121 4.66 -3.54 5.34
CA ILE A 121 5.75 -3.34 6.31
C ILE A 121 6.46 -4.67 6.57
N ILE A 122 5.71 -5.77 6.70
CA ILE A 122 6.28 -7.13 6.85
C ILE A 122 7.15 -7.49 5.64
N SER A 123 6.81 -7.03 4.44
CA SER A 123 7.61 -7.29 3.23
C SER A 123 9.04 -6.75 3.33
N LEU A 124 9.35 -5.80 4.22
CA LEU A 124 10.74 -5.36 4.45
C LEU A 124 11.67 -6.49 4.87
N PHE A 125 11.16 -7.46 5.64
CA PHE A 125 11.92 -8.65 6.03
C PHE A 125 12.23 -9.57 4.85
N ILE A 126 11.58 -9.35 3.70
CA ILE A 126 11.83 -10.06 2.46
C ILE A 126 12.70 -9.23 1.52
N LEU A 127 12.33 -7.96 1.30
CA LEU A 127 12.97 -7.05 0.36
C LEU A 127 14.44 -6.78 0.75
N ILE A 128 14.74 -6.61 2.04
CA ILE A 128 16.10 -6.32 2.49
C ILE A 128 17.04 -7.51 2.24
N PRO A 129 16.72 -8.76 2.65
CA PRO A 129 17.52 -9.92 2.25
C PRO A 129 17.63 -10.09 0.74
N GLN A 130 16.54 -9.91 -0.01
CA GLN A 130 16.56 -10.01 -1.47
C GLN A 130 17.58 -9.03 -2.08
N TYR A 131 17.62 -7.78 -1.61
CA TYR A 131 18.61 -6.79 -2.04
C TYR A 131 20.04 -7.25 -1.76
N PHE A 132 20.34 -7.78 -0.57
CA PHE A 132 21.70 -8.22 -0.24
C PHE A 132 22.14 -9.48 -1.00
N ILE A 133 21.20 -10.33 -1.43
CA ILE A 133 21.49 -11.56 -2.17
C ILE A 133 21.61 -11.29 -3.68
N TYR A 134 20.67 -10.52 -4.25
CA TYR A 134 20.53 -10.35 -5.71
C TYR A 134 20.82 -8.94 -6.22
N GLY A 135 20.88 -7.94 -5.35
CA GLY A 135 21.11 -6.55 -5.72
C GLY A 135 19.87 -5.84 -6.29
N ALA A 136 20.05 -4.55 -6.59
CA ALA A 136 19.08 -3.72 -7.28
C ALA A 136 18.80 -4.23 -8.71
N GLY A 137 17.61 -3.94 -9.23
CA GLY A 137 17.16 -4.40 -10.56
C GLY A 137 16.89 -5.90 -10.66
N SER A 138 17.04 -6.65 -9.56
CA SER A 138 16.91 -8.11 -9.58
C SER A 138 15.52 -8.60 -10.00
N ASN A 139 14.43 -7.86 -9.76
CA ASN A 139 13.09 -8.29 -10.21
C ASN A 139 12.96 -8.34 -11.75
N ASN A 140 13.74 -7.56 -12.49
CA ASN A 140 13.68 -7.57 -13.97
C ASN A 140 14.23 -8.87 -14.54
N ALA A 141 15.22 -9.47 -13.88
CA ALA A 141 15.75 -10.77 -14.26
C ALA A 141 14.67 -11.87 -14.24
N VAL A 142 13.65 -11.79 -13.38
CA VAL A 142 12.52 -12.74 -13.39
C VAL A 142 11.74 -12.65 -14.70
N TRP A 143 11.48 -11.43 -15.17
CA TRP A 143 10.67 -11.18 -16.37
C TRP A 143 11.44 -11.46 -17.66
N GLU A 144 12.74 -11.18 -17.66
CA GLU A 144 13.60 -11.34 -18.85
C GLU A 144 14.09 -12.78 -19.06
N THR A 145 14.51 -13.45 -17.98
CA THR A 145 15.13 -14.79 -18.08
C THR A 145 14.13 -15.93 -17.93
N GLY A 146 12.89 -15.63 -17.54
CA GLY A 146 11.85 -16.60 -17.27
C GLY A 146 12.15 -17.49 -16.05
N PHE A 147 11.38 -18.58 -15.92
CA PHE A 147 11.54 -19.55 -14.84
C PHE A 147 12.71 -20.49 -15.14
N SER A 148 13.86 -20.24 -14.50
CA SER A 148 15.03 -21.11 -14.56
C SER A 148 15.36 -21.64 -13.15
N MET A 149 16.03 -22.79 -13.06
CA MET A 149 16.44 -23.35 -11.76
C MET A 149 17.33 -22.35 -10.98
N SER A 150 18.13 -21.55 -11.70
CA SER A 150 18.97 -20.47 -11.17
C SER A 150 18.19 -19.25 -10.65
N SER A 151 16.97 -18.99 -11.15
CA SER A 151 16.12 -17.86 -10.71
C SER A 151 15.04 -18.24 -9.70
N THR A 152 14.97 -19.51 -9.27
CA THR A 152 13.93 -20.01 -8.36
C THR A 152 13.83 -19.21 -7.06
N GLY A 153 14.95 -18.86 -6.44
CA GLY A 153 14.94 -18.11 -5.18
C GLY A 153 14.40 -16.69 -5.33
N LEU A 154 14.75 -16.01 -6.43
CA LEU A 154 14.28 -14.68 -6.78
C LEU A 154 12.76 -14.68 -7.04
N VAL A 155 12.27 -15.66 -7.81
CA VAL A 155 10.84 -15.87 -8.05
C VAL A 155 10.08 -16.01 -6.73
N ILE A 156 10.58 -16.79 -5.78
CA ILE A 156 9.95 -16.96 -4.47
C ILE A 156 9.83 -15.61 -3.75
N PHE A 157 10.89 -14.80 -3.74
CA PHE A 157 10.86 -13.48 -3.13
C PHE A 157 9.84 -12.54 -3.79
N THR A 158 9.82 -12.47 -5.12
CA THR A 158 8.86 -11.65 -5.88
C THR A 158 7.41 -12.10 -5.66
N VAL A 159 7.15 -13.41 -5.62
CA VAL A 159 5.79 -13.94 -5.38
C VAL A 159 5.34 -13.65 -3.95
N LEU A 160 6.19 -13.85 -2.94
CA LEU A 160 5.84 -13.60 -1.55
C LEU A 160 5.55 -12.11 -1.30
N THR A 161 6.36 -11.21 -1.84
CA THR A 161 6.14 -9.76 -1.75
C THR A 161 4.84 -9.34 -2.45
N SER A 162 4.57 -9.87 -3.64
CA SER A 162 3.32 -9.65 -4.38
C SER A 162 2.08 -10.12 -3.59
N ILE A 163 2.16 -11.27 -2.91
CA ILE A 163 1.07 -11.78 -2.06
C ILE A 163 0.80 -10.80 -0.91
N LEU A 164 1.84 -10.27 -0.25
CA LEU A 164 1.68 -9.30 0.82
C LEU A 164 1.05 -7.99 0.34
N ASP A 165 1.43 -7.52 -0.85
CA ASP A 165 0.83 -6.33 -1.46
C ASP A 165 -0.66 -6.51 -1.79
N LEU A 166 -1.01 -7.66 -2.40
CA LEU A 166 -2.41 -8.00 -2.65
C LEU A 166 -3.19 -8.12 -1.34
N TRP A 167 -2.57 -8.69 -0.30
CA TRP A 167 -3.20 -8.82 1.00
C TRP A 167 -3.44 -7.46 1.67
N ALA A 168 -2.51 -6.52 1.55
CA ALA A 168 -2.69 -5.15 2.01
C ALA A 168 -3.88 -4.47 1.33
N LEU A 169 -4.07 -4.70 0.03
CA LEU A 169 -5.24 -4.19 -0.71
C LEU A 169 -6.54 -4.82 -0.20
N VAL A 170 -6.56 -6.12 0.08
CA VAL A 170 -7.73 -6.80 0.67
C VAL A 170 -8.10 -6.20 2.02
N ILE A 171 -7.11 -5.98 2.90
CA ILE A 171 -7.34 -5.34 4.21
C ILE A 171 -7.87 -3.91 4.03
N LEU A 172 -7.33 -3.15 3.07
CA LEU A 172 -7.79 -1.80 2.75
C LEU A 172 -9.26 -1.80 2.32
N VAL A 173 -9.65 -2.70 1.41
CA VAL A 173 -11.05 -2.84 0.96
C VAL A 173 -11.97 -3.13 2.14
N ILE A 174 -11.57 -4.05 3.03
CA ILE A 174 -12.34 -4.40 4.24
C ILE A 174 -12.46 -3.21 5.19
N GLY A 175 -11.36 -2.49 5.42
CA GLY A 175 -11.35 -1.31 6.28
C GLY A 175 -12.19 -0.16 5.73
N VAL A 176 -12.11 0.12 4.42
CA VAL A 176 -12.94 1.13 3.75
C VAL A 176 -14.42 0.74 3.80
N ALA A 177 -14.74 -0.52 3.53
CA ALA A 177 -16.11 -1.03 3.66
C ALA A 177 -16.65 -0.83 5.08
N PHE A 178 -15.83 -1.11 6.09
CA PHE A 178 -16.16 -0.94 7.50
C PHE A 178 -16.43 0.53 7.86
N ILE A 179 -15.49 1.45 7.61
CA ILE A 179 -15.64 2.85 8.04
C ILE A 179 -16.74 3.60 7.26
N GLN A 180 -17.01 3.20 6.01
CA GLN A 180 -18.04 3.82 5.19
C GLN A 180 -19.41 3.13 5.29
N ASN A 181 -19.52 1.98 5.95
CA ASN A 181 -20.69 1.09 5.88
C ASN A 181 -21.08 0.76 4.43
N PHE A 182 -20.07 0.53 3.58
CA PHE A 182 -20.26 0.18 2.18
C PHE A 182 -20.28 -1.35 1.99
N SER A 183 -20.99 -1.80 0.96
CA SER A 183 -20.74 -3.13 0.38
C SER A 183 -19.31 -3.19 -0.19
N ILE A 184 -18.72 -4.39 -0.28
CA ILE A 184 -17.37 -4.58 -0.84
C ILE A 184 -17.18 -3.93 -2.22
N GLY A 185 -18.14 -4.09 -3.14
CA GLY A 185 -18.05 -3.47 -4.47
C GLY A 185 -17.98 -1.94 -4.44
N ARG A 186 -18.74 -1.30 -3.54
CA ARG A 186 -18.68 0.16 -3.33
C ARG A 186 -17.37 0.59 -2.66
N ALA A 187 -16.79 -0.23 -1.79
CA ALA A 187 -15.47 0.03 -1.21
C ALA A 187 -14.36 -0.05 -2.27
N ILE A 188 -14.41 -1.05 -3.16
CA ILE A 188 -13.50 -1.15 -4.31
C ILE A 188 -13.66 0.07 -5.22
N LEU A 189 -14.91 0.45 -5.55
CA LEU A 189 -15.17 1.65 -6.35
C LEU A 189 -14.59 2.91 -5.69
N ASN A 190 -14.72 3.05 -4.37
CA ASN A 190 -14.14 4.16 -3.61
C ASN A 190 -12.60 4.22 -3.73
N ILE A 191 -11.93 3.06 -3.70
CA ILE A 191 -10.47 2.97 -3.84
C ILE A 191 -10.00 3.30 -5.26
N VAL A 192 -10.75 2.86 -6.28
CA VAL A 192 -10.40 3.04 -7.70
C VAL A 192 -10.78 4.44 -8.21
N LEU A 193 -11.83 5.06 -7.67
CA LEU A 193 -12.37 6.32 -8.16
C LEU A 193 -11.35 7.48 -8.21
N PRO A 194 -10.47 7.69 -7.22
CA PRO A 194 -9.41 8.69 -7.32
C PRO A 194 -8.50 8.50 -8.52
N ILE A 195 -8.15 7.26 -8.84
CA ILE A 195 -7.28 6.92 -9.99
C ILE A 195 -7.99 7.30 -11.29
N LEU A 196 -9.29 7.01 -11.41
CA LEU A 196 -10.08 7.36 -12.58
C LEU A 196 -10.25 8.88 -12.72
N VAL A 197 -10.48 9.60 -11.62
CA VAL A 197 -10.65 11.05 -11.63
C VAL A 197 -9.35 11.75 -12.03
N ILE A 198 -8.23 11.39 -11.40
CA ILE A 198 -6.92 11.97 -11.69
C ILE A 198 -6.47 11.59 -13.11
N GLY A 199 -6.58 10.31 -13.46
CA GLY A 199 -6.21 9.80 -14.78
C GLY A 199 -7.03 10.44 -15.90
N GLY A 200 -8.35 10.56 -15.71
CA GLY A 200 -9.24 11.24 -16.66
C GLY A 200 -8.90 12.72 -16.82
N ALA A 201 -8.62 13.43 -15.73
CA ALA A 201 -8.21 14.84 -15.77
C ALA A 201 -6.89 15.04 -16.53
N LEU A 202 -5.89 14.18 -16.27
CA LEU A 202 -4.61 14.22 -16.96
C LEU A 202 -4.75 13.95 -18.47
N LEU A 203 -5.51 12.93 -18.85
CA LEU A 203 -5.76 12.62 -20.26
C LEU A 203 -6.49 13.77 -20.98
N GLY A 204 -7.49 14.37 -20.34
CA GLY A 204 -8.20 15.53 -20.88
C GLY A 204 -7.27 16.74 -21.06
N PHE A 205 -6.39 16.99 -20.10
CA PHE A 205 -5.40 18.07 -20.19
C PHE A 205 -4.39 17.85 -21.33
N ILE A 206 -3.89 16.63 -21.50
CA ILE A 206 -3.00 16.27 -22.61
C ILE A 206 -3.70 16.44 -23.96
N ALA A 207 -4.94 15.97 -24.08
CA ALA A 207 -5.74 16.12 -25.29
C ALA A 207 -5.97 17.60 -25.65
N LEU A 208 -6.23 18.44 -24.64
CA LEU A 208 -6.37 19.89 -24.83
C LEU A 208 -5.08 20.53 -25.38
N ILE A 209 -3.92 20.20 -24.81
CA ILE A 209 -2.62 20.69 -25.31
C ILE A 209 -2.39 20.23 -26.75
N ALA A 210 -2.68 18.96 -27.06
CA ALA A 210 -2.52 18.43 -28.41
C ALA A 210 -3.42 19.16 -29.43
N LEU A 211 -4.66 19.48 -29.06
CA LEU A 211 -5.58 20.25 -29.91
C LEU A 211 -5.11 21.70 -30.13
N LEU A 212 -4.54 22.34 -29.10
CA LEU A 212 -4.00 23.70 -29.21
C LEU A 212 -2.75 23.75 -30.09
N ASN A 213 -1.88 22.74 -29.99
CA ASN A 213 -0.67 22.63 -30.80
C ASN A 213 -0.95 22.15 -32.24
N GLY A 214 -2.03 21.39 -32.45
CA GLY A 214 -2.43 20.87 -33.76
C GLY A 214 -3.13 21.89 -34.67
N LYS A 215 -3.46 23.10 -34.18
CA LYS A 215 -4.07 24.19 -34.96
C LYS A 215 -3.05 25.16 -35.57
N GLY A 216 -1.89 24.65 -35.97
CA GLY A 216 -0.80 25.45 -36.55
C GLY A 216 -0.25 24.88 -37.87
N ILE A 217 -1.10 24.70 -38.88
CA ILE A 217 -0.77 24.74 -40.32
C ILE A 217 -1.98 25.31 -41.07
#